data_AF-A0A8D5U1Y9-F1
#
_entry.id   AF-A0A8D5U1Y9-F1
#
_cell.length_a   1.000
_cell.length_b   1.000
_cell.length_c   1.000
_cell.angle_alpha   90.00
_cell.angle_beta   90.00
_cell.angle_gamma   90.00
#
_symmetry.space_group_name_H-M   'P 1'
#
loop_
_entity.id
_entity.type
_entity.pdbx_description
1 polymer ?
#
loop_
_entity_poly.entity_id
_entity_poly.type
_entity_poly.pdbx_seq_one_letter_code
_entity_poly.pdbx_strand_id
1 'polypeptide(L)'
;MYLLFAIALSMLLVMLFSITEIEKWKSDRRVFLSLYLVGMMLTMNLGGYLWLAYHLFFVFIALNAGYMIGGLYAITMLGEIRKSIAYITFSILMVASEVIMGSLFYTLSNKVPATFNASVENPWFIGVMITEMLYTILISYRRMNRTLRNYLIGLLLLMPWFPDIFGVRVSTWVSSAVMIGVTVLIYETLYNNRLRGDQEVYTTIELIAIFTLMMAGDFVLFLTGSLEIFDLSMLGSMLWFIYRALSGPNPVKGNYMRNSKIAFTIVALTFVMEFFMGATLDFVQGVFAPTLRGFISSLTLPWIAAVNPVGVLWDFTDIVGSVLGSTWFLIMMGIEMGFLAFKKMMEMRVREVRIRMMLMIVAYALYSVYLPSFSPISSKIQLIPYMWSMGVGTLGPVTGAVLGGLIGTYVIYAVLSFLFGSRNLCAISCTAPLMYQGNFYDSLKVYNRSSSLGRKTLTSKLSSLYKAVALGVSLLVLISAVLSYLSGIKVISFSIFGTDITVLIYFIWFDVIWYVLFLSIPFLGTFSCVTSGYCYWGVFNQAVSRIGLFRLKVRDPKTCLNCKTVDCANACPVGLTDMRGEFLRKGEFRSMKCIGLGECVDACPYDNIFFYDVRNWVKEKFRG
;
A
#
# COMPACT_ATOMS: atom_id res chain seq x y z
N MET A 1 -37.12 5.52 24.31
CA MET A 1 -36.69 5.03 22.98
C MET A 1 -37.46 5.67 21.83
N TYR A 2 -38.79 5.57 21.75
CA TYR A 2 -39.59 6.17 20.66
C TYR A 2 -39.43 7.70 20.50
N LEU A 3 -39.35 8.44 21.60
CA LEU A 3 -39.12 9.90 21.56
C LEU A 3 -37.75 10.25 20.96
N LEU A 4 -36.69 9.54 21.36
CA LEU A 4 -35.34 9.74 20.82
C LEU A 4 -35.31 9.44 19.31
N PHE A 5 -35.98 8.37 18.89
CA PHE A 5 -36.09 8.03 17.48
C PHE A 5 -36.84 9.11 16.69
N ALA A 6 -37.93 9.67 17.23
CA ALA A 6 -38.66 10.77 16.60
C ALA A 6 -37.81 12.04 16.45
N ILE A 7 -37.01 12.38 17.47
CA ILE A 7 -36.07 13.51 17.43
C ILE A 7 -35.01 13.25 16.35
N ALA A 8 -34.35 12.09 16.39
CA ALA A 8 -33.32 11.73 15.40
C ALA A 8 -33.87 11.74 13.97
N LEU A 9 -35.07 11.19 13.76
CA LEU A 9 -35.74 11.20 12.44
C LEU A 9 -36.04 12.63 11.97
N SER A 10 -36.53 13.49 12.86
CA SER A 10 -36.81 14.89 12.51
C SER A 10 -35.54 15.64 12.10
N MET A 11 -34.45 15.43 12.84
CA MET A 11 -33.15 16.02 12.56
C MET A 11 -32.60 15.51 11.22
N LEU A 12 -32.65 14.20 11.01
CA LEU A 12 -32.25 13.58 9.75
C LEU A 12 -33.03 14.19 8.58
N LEU A 13 -34.36 14.31 8.65
CA LEU A 13 -35.17 14.90 7.59
C LEU A 13 -34.74 16.35 7.26
N VAL A 14 -34.41 17.15 8.28
CA VAL A 14 -33.89 18.51 8.07
C VAL A 14 -32.53 18.47 7.37
N MET A 15 -31.63 17.56 7.77
CA MET A 15 -30.33 17.40 7.12
C MET A 15 -30.46 16.96 5.66
N LEU A 16 -31.32 15.99 5.35
CA LEU A 16 -31.60 15.58 3.97
C LEU A 16 -32.14 16.74 3.13
N PHE A 17 -33.00 17.59 3.71
CA PHE A 17 -33.46 18.81 3.05
C PHE A 17 -32.30 19.78 2.78
N SER A 18 -31.46 20.05 3.77
CA SER A 18 -30.30 20.95 3.64
C SER A 18 -29.28 20.46 2.61
N ILE A 19 -28.98 19.16 2.59
CA ILE A 19 -28.12 18.53 1.57
C ILE A 19 -28.71 18.77 0.18
N THR A 20 -30.01 18.57 0.01
CA THR A 20 -30.70 18.75 -1.28
C THR A 20 -30.63 20.18 -1.79
N GLU A 21 -30.85 21.17 -0.92
CA GLU A 21 -30.84 22.59 -1.32
C GLU A 21 -29.42 23.07 -1.68
N ILE A 22 -28.40 22.58 -0.97
CA ILE A 22 -26.99 22.92 -1.25
C ILE A 22 -26.50 22.22 -2.53
N GLU A 23 -26.86 20.95 -2.74
CA GLU A 23 -26.49 20.22 -3.95
C GLU A 23 -27.13 20.84 -5.20
N LYS A 24 -28.43 21.16 -5.14
CA LYS A 24 -29.12 21.72 -6.32
C LYS A 24 -28.71 23.16 -6.61
N TRP A 25 -28.31 23.92 -5.58
CA TRP A 25 -27.93 25.34 -5.64
C TRP A 25 -28.87 26.14 -6.55
N LYS A 26 -30.17 26.17 -6.22
CA LYS A 26 -31.16 26.93 -7.03
C LYS A 26 -31.06 28.44 -6.82
N SER A 27 -30.72 28.88 -5.61
CA SER A 27 -30.47 30.28 -5.28
C SER A 27 -29.60 30.41 -4.02
N ASP A 28 -28.83 31.49 -3.92
CA ASP A 28 -27.94 31.73 -2.77
C ASP A 28 -28.73 31.87 -1.47
N ARG A 29 -29.94 32.45 -1.51
CA ARG A 29 -30.84 32.52 -0.35
C ARG A 29 -31.23 31.15 0.21
N ARG A 30 -31.42 30.15 -0.66
CA ARG A 30 -31.72 28.76 -0.25
C ARG A 30 -30.51 28.10 0.40
N VAL A 31 -29.31 28.41 -0.07
CA VAL A 31 -28.05 27.94 0.53
C VAL A 31 -27.85 28.57 1.91
N PHE A 32 -28.06 29.89 2.04
CA PHE A 32 -28.01 30.56 3.35
C PHE A 32 -29.05 30.00 4.32
N LEU A 33 -30.29 29.75 3.85
CA LEU A 33 -31.30 29.09 4.66
C LEU A 33 -30.84 27.70 5.12
N SER A 34 -30.20 26.92 4.24
CA SER A 34 -29.70 25.59 4.56
C SER A 34 -28.57 25.65 5.59
N LEU A 35 -27.60 26.56 5.43
CA LEU A 35 -26.53 26.79 6.40
C LEU A 35 -27.09 27.23 7.77
N TYR A 36 -28.11 28.08 7.76
CA TYR A 36 -28.81 28.51 8.97
C TYR A 36 -29.52 27.35 9.66
N LEU A 37 -30.24 26.50 8.91
CA LEU A 37 -30.92 25.33 9.49
C LEU A 37 -29.91 24.38 10.15
N VAL A 38 -28.79 24.07 9.49
CA VAL A 38 -27.76 23.20 10.07
C VAL A 38 -27.11 23.83 11.30
N GLY A 39 -26.82 25.13 11.29
CA GLY A 39 -26.27 25.78 12.47
C GLY A 39 -27.30 25.96 13.61
N MET A 40 -28.59 26.08 13.30
CA MET A 40 -29.65 25.99 14.32
C MET A 40 -29.66 24.60 14.95
N MET A 41 -29.57 23.53 14.15
CA MET A 41 -29.46 22.17 14.69
C MET A 41 -28.23 22.01 15.59
N LEU A 42 -27.06 22.51 15.16
CA LEU A 42 -25.83 22.50 15.94
C LEU A 42 -26.03 23.18 17.31
N THR A 43 -26.59 24.39 17.33
CA THR A 43 -26.78 25.17 18.56
C THR A 43 -27.89 24.61 19.46
N MET A 44 -28.94 24.03 18.88
CA MET A 44 -29.96 23.29 19.63
C MET A 44 -29.36 22.06 20.31
N ASN A 45 -28.57 21.26 19.59
CA ASN A 45 -27.91 20.08 20.14
C ASN A 45 -26.91 20.46 21.22
N LEU A 46 -26.07 21.47 20.97
CA LEU A 46 -25.05 21.92 21.92
C LEU A 46 -25.68 22.48 23.18
N GLY A 47 -26.66 23.37 23.03
CA GLY A 47 -27.35 23.93 24.16
C GLY A 47 -28.11 22.86 24.95
N GLY A 48 -28.78 21.92 24.26
CA GLY A 48 -29.47 20.80 24.89
C GLY A 48 -28.50 19.90 25.68
N TYR A 49 -27.33 19.63 25.12
CA TYR A 49 -26.27 18.88 25.78
C TYR A 49 -25.78 19.61 27.04
N LEU A 50 -25.47 20.91 26.94
CA LEU A 50 -25.02 21.71 28.08
C LEU A 50 -26.07 21.82 29.19
N TRP A 51 -27.35 21.91 28.82
CA TRP A 51 -28.43 21.91 29.79
C TRP A 51 -28.56 20.57 30.52
N LEU A 52 -28.44 19.45 29.81
CA LEU A 52 -28.57 18.12 30.42
C LEU A 52 -27.33 17.71 31.21
N ALA A 53 -26.13 18.02 30.73
CA ALA A 53 -24.87 17.64 31.36
C ALA A 53 -24.50 18.54 32.55
N TYR A 54 -24.80 19.84 32.48
CA TYR A 54 -24.31 20.84 33.44
C TYR A 54 -25.41 21.74 34.03
N HIS A 55 -26.68 21.50 33.70
CA HIS A 55 -27.83 22.31 34.17
C HIS A 55 -27.75 23.80 33.79
N LEU A 56 -27.02 24.14 32.72
CA LEU A 56 -26.80 25.52 32.26
C LEU A 56 -27.95 26.05 31.38
N PHE A 57 -29.14 26.22 31.96
CA PHE A 57 -30.34 26.66 31.23
C PHE A 57 -30.19 28.03 30.55
N PHE A 58 -29.53 28.99 31.21
CA PHE A 58 -29.31 30.32 30.63
C PHE A 58 -28.43 30.26 29.37
N VAL A 59 -27.40 29.41 29.38
CA VAL A 59 -26.51 29.21 28.23
C VAL A 59 -27.26 28.57 27.07
N PHE A 60 -28.18 27.63 27.34
CA PHE A 60 -29.06 27.06 26.32
C PHE A 60 -29.89 28.14 25.61
N ILE A 61 -30.59 29.01 26.37
CA ILE A 61 -31.40 30.09 25.78
C ILE A 61 -30.50 31.08 25.02
N ALA A 62 -29.38 31.50 25.62
CA ALA A 62 -28.50 32.51 25.03
C ALA A 62 -27.88 32.03 23.70
N LEU A 63 -27.42 30.77 23.63
CA LEU A 63 -26.87 30.20 22.39
C LEU A 63 -27.91 30.12 21.28
N ASN A 64 -29.10 29.60 21.60
CA ASN A 64 -30.17 29.44 20.60
C ASN A 64 -30.73 30.80 20.14
N ALA A 65 -30.99 31.72 21.07
CA ALA A 65 -31.46 33.07 20.73
C ALA A 65 -30.41 33.86 19.94
N GLY A 66 -29.13 33.79 20.36
CA GLY A 66 -28.02 34.44 19.69
C GLY A 66 -27.84 33.94 18.25
N TYR A 67 -27.90 32.62 18.04
CA TYR A 67 -27.82 32.05 16.69
C TYR A 67 -29.06 32.33 15.86
N MET A 68 -30.27 32.29 16.44
CA MET A 68 -31.50 32.66 15.74
C MET A 68 -31.43 34.08 15.21
N ILE A 69 -31.01 35.05 16.03
CA ILE A 69 -30.92 36.46 15.65
C ILE A 69 -29.77 36.70 14.66
N GLY A 70 -28.56 36.23 15.00
CA GLY A 70 -27.36 36.44 14.18
C GLY A 70 -27.40 35.69 12.84
N GLY A 71 -27.93 34.48 12.82
CA GLY A 71 -28.09 33.68 11.61
C GLY A 71 -29.15 34.23 10.67
N LEU A 72 -30.25 34.78 11.20
CA LEU A 72 -31.29 35.42 10.39
C LEU A 72 -30.81 36.76 9.79
N TYR A 73 -29.96 37.48 10.52
CA TYR A 73 -29.25 38.64 9.98
C TYR A 73 -28.34 38.26 8.80
N ALA A 74 -27.59 37.15 8.91
CA ALA A 74 -26.75 36.65 7.82
C ALA A 74 -27.58 36.31 6.55
N ILE A 75 -28.76 35.71 6.69
CA ILE A 75 -29.64 35.41 5.54
C ILE A 75 -30.17 36.69 4.85
N THR A 76 -30.44 37.74 5.62
CA THR A 76 -31.10 38.97 5.13
C THR A 76 -30.12 39.99 4.56
N MET A 77 -28.88 40.03 5.05
CA MET A 77 -27.90 41.08 4.71
C MET A 77 -26.74 40.60 3.82
N LEU A 78 -26.46 39.30 3.76
CA LEU A 78 -25.41 38.78 2.87
C LEU A 78 -25.96 38.56 1.45
N GLY A 79 -25.25 39.09 0.46
CA GLY A 79 -25.63 38.99 -0.95
C GLY A 79 -25.23 37.67 -1.59
N GLU A 80 -23.94 37.52 -1.91
CA GLU A 80 -23.42 36.37 -2.65
C GLU A 80 -22.43 35.56 -1.80
N ILE A 81 -22.46 34.23 -1.93
CA ILE A 81 -21.50 33.33 -1.29
C ILE A 81 -20.75 32.49 -2.33
N ARG A 82 -19.43 32.42 -2.20
CA ARG A 82 -18.62 31.55 -3.05
C ARG A 82 -18.94 30.09 -2.74
N LYS A 83 -19.23 29.30 -3.78
CA LYS A 83 -19.55 27.86 -3.67
C LYS A 83 -18.53 27.07 -2.85
N SER A 84 -17.24 27.32 -3.04
CA SER A 84 -16.19 26.65 -2.29
C SER A 84 -16.28 26.89 -0.78
N ILE A 85 -16.57 28.13 -0.37
CA ILE A 85 -16.73 28.50 1.04
C ILE A 85 -17.99 27.85 1.59
N ALA A 86 -19.12 27.95 0.88
CA ALA A 86 -20.37 27.35 1.32
C ALA A 86 -20.27 25.84 1.53
N TYR A 87 -19.63 25.10 0.60
CA TYR A 87 -19.47 23.65 0.73
C TYR A 87 -18.58 23.26 1.91
N ILE A 88 -17.48 23.98 2.16
CA ILE A 88 -16.59 23.73 3.31
C ILE A 88 -17.34 24.03 4.61
N THR A 89 -17.95 25.21 4.72
CA THR A 89 -18.70 25.62 5.91
C THR A 89 -19.84 24.65 6.20
N PHE A 90 -20.58 24.24 5.19
CA PHE A 90 -21.65 23.25 5.34
C PHE A 90 -21.11 21.91 5.85
N SER A 91 -20.02 21.41 5.26
CA SER A 91 -19.43 20.13 5.67
C SER A 91 -18.95 20.17 7.12
N ILE A 92 -18.33 21.28 7.56
CA ILE A 92 -17.90 21.47 8.94
C ILE A 92 -19.10 21.52 9.89
N LEU A 93 -20.13 22.32 9.56
CA LEU A 93 -21.32 22.46 10.41
C LEU A 93 -22.08 21.14 10.53
N MET A 94 -22.16 20.37 9.45
CA MET A 94 -22.80 19.06 9.40
C MET A 94 -22.10 18.07 10.34
N VAL A 95 -20.79 17.85 10.16
CA VAL A 95 -20.01 16.94 11.01
C VAL A 95 -20.04 17.39 12.47
N ALA A 96 -19.87 18.69 12.75
CA ALA A 96 -19.95 19.20 14.11
C ALA A 96 -21.34 18.99 14.73
N SER A 97 -22.40 19.17 13.95
CA SER A 97 -23.78 18.96 14.41
C SER A 97 -24.02 17.50 14.78
N GLU A 98 -23.50 16.56 14.00
CA GLU A 98 -23.62 15.13 14.26
C GLU A 98 -22.83 14.69 15.49
N VAL A 99 -21.60 15.18 15.69
CA VAL A 99 -20.82 14.89 16.92
C VAL A 99 -21.58 15.35 18.16
N ILE A 100 -22.09 16.59 18.14
CA ILE A 100 -22.81 17.15 19.29
C ILE A 100 -24.17 16.46 19.48
N MET A 101 -24.84 16.07 18.40
CA MET A 101 -26.02 15.21 18.47
C MET A 101 -25.66 13.90 19.17
N GLY A 102 -24.56 13.25 18.79
CA GLY A 102 -24.05 12.06 19.47
C GLY A 102 -23.85 12.28 20.97
N SER A 103 -23.20 13.39 21.36
CA SER A 103 -23.03 13.77 22.77
C SER A 103 -24.37 13.91 23.50
N LEU A 104 -25.34 14.58 22.88
CA LEU A 104 -26.67 14.80 23.42
C LEU A 104 -27.41 13.48 23.64
N PHE A 105 -27.44 12.61 22.63
CA PHE A 105 -28.14 11.33 22.68
C PHE A 105 -27.49 10.36 23.67
N TYR A 106 -26.16 10.34 23.75
CA TYR A 106 -25.44 9.59 24.77
C TYR A 106 -25.81 10.06 26.18
N THR A 107 -25.80 11.37 26.41
CA THR A 107 -26.15 11.95 27.71
C THR A 107 -27.62 11.69 28.07
N LEU A 108 -28.53 11.77 27.10
CA LEU A 108 -29.94 11.43 27.28
C LEU A 108 -30.15 9.95 27.64
N SER A 109 -29.39 9.04 27.03
CA SER A 109 -29.50 7.61 27.27
C SER A 109 -28.89 7.18 28.61
N ASN A 110 -27.71 7.72 28.93
CA ASN A 110 -26.89 7.23 30.04
C ASN A 110 -26.90 8.15 31.27
N LYS A 111 -27.47 9.35 31.17
CA LYS A 111 -27.53 10.38 32.23
C LYS A 111 -26.15 10.83 32.76
N VAL A 112 -25.10 10.67 31.95
CA VAL A 112 -23.72 11.06 32.26
C VAL A 112 -23.21 11.92 31.10
N PRO A 113 -22.40 12.97 31.36
CA PRO A 113 -21.78 13.75 30.29
C PRO A 113 -21.01 12.86 29.31
N ALA A 114 -21.19 13.09 28.02
CA ALA A 114 -20.49 12.36 26.98
C ALA A 114 -19.02 12.76 26.93
N THR A 115 -18.13 11.76 26.86
CA THR A 115 -16.75 11.98 26.41
C THR A 115 -16.72 12.18 24.89
N PHE A 116 -15.58 12.62 24.36
CA PHE A 116 -15.41 12.78 22.91
C PHE A 116 -15.69 11.46 22.17
N ASN A 117 -15.07 10.36 22.60
CA ASN A 117 -15.26 9.05 21.98
C ASN A 117 -16.72 8.58 22.09
N ALA A 118 -17.36 8.73 23.25
CA ALA A 118 -18.77 8.39 23.42
C ALA A 118 -19.74 9.20 22.53
N SER A 119 -19.28 10.37 22.04
CA SER A 119 -20.05 11.21 21.12
C SER A 119 -19.99 10.70 19.68
N VAL A 120 -18.87 10.12 19.27
CA VAL A 120 -18.63 9.62 17.90
C VAL A 120 -18.95 8.13 17.81
N GLU A 121 -18.49 7.33 18.77
CA GLU A 121 -18.66 5.88 18.84
C GLU A 121 -20.01 5.48 19.44
N ASN A 122 -21.12 6.01 18.90
CA ASN A 122 -22.46 5.59 19.29
C ASN A 122 -23.35 5.25 18.09
N PRO A 123 -24.36 4.36 18.28
CA PRO A 123 -25.22 3.93 17.17
C PRO A 123 -26.01 5.08 16.52
N TRP A 124 -26.29 6.16 17.26
CA TRP A 124 -27.04 7.31 16.74
C TRP A 124 -26.22 8.14 15.76
N PHE A 125 -24.95 8.39 16.08
CA PHE A 125 -23.98 9.05 15.22
C PHE A 125 -23.81 8.24 13.93
N ILE A 126 -23.47 6.96 14.05
CA ILE A 126 -23.21 6.11 12.87
C ILE A 126 -24.45 5.95 12.00
N GLY A 127 -25.63 5.73 12.59
CA GLY A 127 -26.86 5.54 11.84
C GLY A 127 -27.24 6.78 11.01
N VAL A 128 -27.09 7.97 11.60
CA VAL A 128 -27.33 9.24 10.90
C VAL A 128 -26.27 9.47 9.83
N MET A 129 -24.98 9.35 10.18
CA MET A 129 -23.86 9.50 9.25
C MET A 129 -24.01 8.62 8.01
N ILE A 130 -24.26 7.31 8.17
CA ILE A 130 -24.43 6.38 7.03
C ILE A 130 -25.61 6.81 6.16
N THR A 131 -26.72 7.21 6.78
CA THR A 131 -27.93 7.60 6.04
C THR A 131 -27.71 8.86 5.24
N GLU A 132 -27.03 9.86 5.81
CA GLU A 132 -26.72 11.12 5.16
C GLU A 132 -25.69 10.95 4.04
N MET A 133 -24.65 10.14 4.27
CA MET A 133 -23.67 9.80 3.25
C MET A 133 -24.30 9.06 2.07
N LEU A 134 -25.13 8.05 2.35
CA LEU A 134 -25.86 7.30 1.33
C LEU A 134 -26.76 8.22 0.52
N TYR A 135 -27.52 9.09 1.20
CA TYR A 135 -28.40 10.04 0.55
C TYR A 135 -27.64 11.06 -0.33
N THR A 136 -26.51 11.56 0.17
CA THR A 136 -25.64 12.48 -0.57
C THR A 136 -25.17 11.83 -1.87
N ILE A 137 -24.74 10.56 -1.83
CA ILE A 137 -24.37 9.81 -3.04
C ILE A 137 -25.57 9.66 -3.99
N LEU A 138 -26.76 9.33 -3.48
CA LEU A 138 -27.95 9.10 -4.29
C LEU A 138 -28.40 10.36 -5.04
N ILE A 139 -28.38 11.52 -4.39
CA ILE A 139 -28.73 12.79 -5.04
C ILE A 139 -27.67 13.18 -6.07
N SER A 140 -26.39 13.17 -5.67
CA SER A 140 -25.30 13.60 -6.54
C SER A 140 -24.94 12.57 -7.62
N TYR A 141 -25.60 11.41 -7.64
CA TYR A 141 -25.25 10.24 -8.46
C TYR A 141 -25.08 10.55 -9.95
N ARG A 142 -25.93 11.42 -10.50
CA ARG A 142 -25.91 11.78 -11.93
C ARG A 142 -24.83 12.80 -12.29
N ARG A 143 -24.36 13.60 -11.32
CA ARG A 143 -23.36 14.65 -11.54
C ARG A 143 -21.94 14.17 -11.24
N MET A 144 -21.79 13.17 -10.38
CA MET A 144 -20.48 12.64 -10.01
C MET A 144 -19.81 11.87 -11.13
N ASN A 145 -18.52 12.12 -11.31
CA ASN A 145 -17.66 11.28 -12.14
C ASN A 145 -17.64 9.85 -11.61
N ARG A 146 -17.54 8.87 -12.51
CA ARG A 146 -17.50 7.44 -12.15
C ARG A 146 -16.39 7.12 -11.14
N THR A 147 -15.22 7.74 -11.30
CA THR A 147 -14.07 7.57 -10.39
C THR A 147 -14.39 8.05 -8.98
N LEU A 148 -14.77 9.33 -8.83
CA LEU A 148 -15.15 9.90 -7.54
C LEU A 148 -16.29 9.11 -6.88
N ARG A 149 -17.29 8.69 -7.66
CA ARG A 149 -18.39 7.89 -7.14
C ARG A 149 -17.91 6.57 -6.54
N ASN A 150 -17.03 5.86 -7.23
CA ASN A 150 -16.48 4.60 -6.73
C ASN A 150 -15.65 4.81 -5.45
N TYR A 151 -14.89 5.90 -5.37
CA TYR A 151 -14.12 6.28 -4.19
C TYR A 151 -15.02 6.58 -2.99
N LEU A 152 -16.09 7.34 -3.19
CA LEU A 152 -17.06 7.65 -2.14
C LEU A 152 -17.82 6.40 -1.69
N ILE A 153 -18.22 5.50 -2.61
CA ILE A 153 -18.82 4.21 -2.23
C ILE A 153 -17.84 3.38 -1.40
N GLY A 154 -16.57 3.33 -1.78
CA GLY A 154 -15.53 2.65 -0.99
C GLY A 154 -15.42 3.20 0.42
N LEU A 155 -15.42 4.52 0.57
CA LEU A 155 -15.39 5.18 1.87
C LEU A 155 -16.69 4.96 2.67
N LEU A 156 -17.87 4.99 2.04
CA LEU A 156 -19.14 4.66 2.69
C LEU A 156 -19.16 3.24 3.26
N LEU A 157 -18.57 2.27 2.55
CA LEU A 157 -18.48 0.88 3.03
C LEU A 157 -17.49 0.72 4.20
N LEU A 158 -16.56 1.65 4.36
CA LEU A 158 -15.54 1.64 5.40
C LEU A 158 -16.03 2.29 6.70
N MET A 159 -16.80 3.37 6.60
CA MET A 159 -17.16 4.19 7.76
C MET A 159 -18.00 3.53 8.88
N PRO A 160 -18.82 2.49 8.65
CA PRO A 160 -19.64 1.91 9.72
C PRO A 160 -18.84 1.23 10.84
N TRP A 161 -17.58 0.87 10.59
CA TRP A 161 -16.85 -0.10 11.39
C TRP A 161 -16.10 0.54 12.58
N PHE A 162 -16.86 1.02 13.56
CA PHE A 162 -16.30 1.57 14.80
C PHE A 162 -15.96 0.49 15.84
N PRO A 163 -14.77 0.56 16.48
CA PRO A 163 -14.32 -0.44 17.46
C PRO A 163 -15.23 -0.64 18.68
N ASP A 164 -15.79 0.41 19.30
CA ASP A 164 -16.59 0.23 20.52
C ASP A 164 -17.94 -0.45 20.25
N ILE A 165 -18.45 -0.37 19.03
CA ILE A 165 -19.78 -0.92 18.69
C ILE A 165 -19.69 -2.34 18.15
N PHE A 166 -18.77 -2.59 17.22
CA PHE A 166 -18.63 -3.89 16.57
C PHE A 166 -17.53 -4.77 17.18
N GLY A 167 -16.76 -4.21 18.11
CA GLY A 167 -15.59 -4.83 18.71
C GLY A 167 -14.35 -4.66 17.83
N VAL A 168 -13.23 -4.29 18.46
CA VAL A 168 -11.93 -4.00 17.82
C VAL A 168 -11.53 -5.05 16.78
N ARG A 169 -11.69 -6.34 17.08
CA ARG A 169 -11.30 -7.41 16.15
C ARG A 169 -12.13 -7.36 14.86
N VAL A 170 -13.45 -7.25 14.96
CA VAL A 170 -14.34 -7.28 13.78
C VAL A 170 -14.17 -6.00 12.97
N SER A 171 -14.14 -4.85 13.64
CA SER A 171 -13.95 -3.56 12.97
C SER A 171 -12.67 -3.53 12.16
N THR A 172 -11.53 -3.91 12.75
CA THR A 172 -10.23 -3.91 12.06
C THR A 172 -10.19 -4.89 10.88
N TRP A 173 -10.75 -6.10 11.00
CA TRP A 173 -10.76 -7.06 9.89
C TRP A 173 -11.57 -6.56 8.70
N VAL A 174 -12.78 -6.05 8.96
CA VAL A 174 -13.66 -5.58 7.90
C VAL A 174 -13.14 -4.28 7.30
N SER A 175 -12.66 -3.34 8.13
CA SER A 175 -12.07 -2.09 7.64
C SER A 175 -10.86 -2.36 6.75
N SER A 176 -9.93 -3.21 7.18
CA SER A 176 -8.76 -3.60 6.39
C SER A 176 -9.15 -4.26 5.07
N ALA A 177 -10.11 -5.20 5.08
CA ALA A 177 -10.58 -5.85 3.85
C ALA A 177 -11.20 -4.87 2.86
N VAL A 178 -12.02 -3.92 3.34
CA VAL A 178 -12.59 -2.86 2.51
C VAL A 178 -11.48 -1.96 1.97
N MET A 179 -10.54 -1.52 2.81
CA MET A 179 -9.42 -0.67 2.38
C MET A 179 -8.57 -1.33 1.29
N ILE A 180 -8.19 -2.61 1.41
CA ILE A 180 -7.48 -3.34 0.34
C ILE A 180 -8.28 -3.28 -0.96
N GLY A 181 -9.58 -3.58 -0.91
CA GLY A 181 -10.44 -3.55 -2.09
C GLY A 181 -10.50 -2.18 -2.74
N VAL A 182 -10.55 -1.11 -1.94
CA VAL A 182 -10.54 0.28 -2.44
C VAL A 182 -9.16 0.66 -2.99
N THR A 183 -8.06 0.24 -2.37
CA THR A 183 -6.69 0.48 -2.87
C THR A 183 -6.47 -0.19 -4.22
N VAL A 184 -6.92 -1.44 -4.39
CA VAL A 184 -6.94 -2.13 -5.69
C VAL A 184 -7.73 -1.32 -6.72
N LEU A 185 -8.92 -0.83 -6.36
CA LEU A 185 -9.76 -0.02 -7.24
C LEU A 185 -9.09 1.31 -7.61
N ILE A 186 -8.40 1.95 -6.67
CA ILE A 186 -7.60 3.15 -6.88
C ILE A 186 -6.51 2.87 -7.93
N TYR A 187 -5.72 1.82 -7.75
CA TYR A 187 -4.63 1.49 -8.66
C TYR A 187 -5.12 1.09 -10.05
N GLU A 188 -6.21 0.33 -10.15
CA GLU A 188 -6.84 0.02 -11.43
C GLU A 188 -7.35 1.30 -12.12
N THR A 189 -7.91 2.24 -11.37
CA THR A 189 -8.40 3.52 -11.91
C THR A 189 -7.26 4.42 -12.39
N LEU A 190 -6.16 4.51 -11.64
CA LEU A 190 -4.95 5.24 -12.06
C LEU A 190 -4.34 4.61 -13.32
N TYR A 191 -4.23 3.27 -13.36
CA TYR A 191 -3.70 2.56 -14.51
C TYR A 191 -4.54 2.74 -15.77
N ASN A 192 -5.87 2.62 -15.67
CA ASN A 192 -6.77 2.77 -16.81
C ASN A 192 -6.75 4.19 -17.38
N ASN A 193 -6.50 5.20 -16.55
CA ASN A 193 -6.39 6.59 -16.97
C ASN A 193 -4.95 7.03 -17.27
N ARG A 194 -3.96 6.12 -17.25
CA ARG A 194 -2.51 6.45 -17.34
C ARG A 194 -2.11 7.32 -18.53
N LEU A 195 -2.81 7.19 -19.65
CA LEU A 195 -2.53 7.92 -20.90
C LEU A 195 -3.14 9.33 -20.92
N ARG A 196 -4.09 9.64 -20.03
CA ARG A 196 -4.72 10.97 -19.93
C ARG A 196 -3.76 11.97 -19.30
N GLY A 197 -3.75 13.20 -19.81
CA GLY A 197 -2.92 14.28 -19.27
C GLY A 197 -3.41 14.81 -17.91
N ASP A 198 -4.69 14.63 -17.63
CA ASP A 198 -5.48 15.28 -16.57
C ASP A 198 -6.15 14.27 -15.63
N GLN A 199 -5.37 13.43 -14.96
CA GLN A 199 -5.91 12.43 -14.04
C GLN A 199 -6.32 13.05 -12.69
N GLU A 200 -7.28 12.42 -12.03
CA GLU A 200 -7.77 12.78 -10.69
C GLU A 200 -6.81 12.30 -9.57
N VAL A 201 -5.51 12.57 -9.75
CA VAL A 201 -4.46 12.06 -8.86
C VAL A 201 -4.55 12.68 -7.46
N TYR A 202 -4.84 13.97 -7.35
CA TYR A 202 -4.90 14.63 -6.05
C TYR A 202 -6.09 14.16 -5.21
N THR A 203 -7.25 13.88 -5.81
CA THR A 203 -8.37 13.21 -5.12
C THR A 203 -7.95 11.84 -4.57
N THR A 204 -7.13 11.13 -5.34
CA THR A 204 -6.61 9.81 -4.95
C THR A 204 -5.64 9.94 -3.77
N ILE A 205 -4.72 10.92 -3.81
CA ILE A 205 -3.79 11.20 -2.72
C ILE A 205 -4.55 11.57 -1.43
N GLU A 206 -5.58 12.41 -1.53
CA GLU A 206 -6.40 12.77 -0.36
C GLU A 206 -7.08 11.56 0.27
N LEU A 207 -7.65 10.66 -0.54
CA LEU A 207 -8.30 9.45 -0.04
C LEU A 207 -7.31 8.51 0.65
N ILE A 208 -6.14 8.26 0.03
CA ILE A 208 -5.11 7.42 0.65
C ILE A 208 -4.57 8.09 1.94
N ALA A 209 -4.49 9.43 1.99
CA ALA A 209 -4.10 10.14 3.21
C ALA A 209 -5.09 9.89 4.35
N ILE A 210 -6.39 9.91 4.04
CA ILE A 210 -7.44 9.59 5.01
C ILE A 210 -7.31 8.16 5.50
N PHE A 211 -7.15 7.18 4.61
CA PHE A 211 -6.92 5.78 5.00
C PHE A 211 -5.66 5.62 5.84
N THR A 212 -4.60 6.36 5.52
CA THR A 212 -3.37 6.37 6.32
C THR A 212 -3.63 6.85 7.73
N LEU A 213 -4.38 7.95 7.90
CA LEU A 213 -4.73 8.51 9.21
C LEU A 213 -5.62 7.55 10.00
N MET A 214 -6.57 6.89 9.34
CA MET A 214 -7.44 5.89 9.98
C MET A 214 -6.65 4.70 10.51
N MET A 215 -5.78 4.10 9.67
CA MET A 215 -4.95 2.97 10.10
C MET A 215 -3.90 3.38 11.13
N ALA A 216 -3.37 4.61 11.06
CA ALA A 216 -2.50 5.13 12.10
C ALA A 216 -3.26 5.34 13.43
N GLY A 217 -4.53 5.75 13.38
CA GLY A 217 -5.43 5.83 14.53
C GLY A 217 -5.65 4.47 15.18
N ASP A 218 -5.98 3.46 14.38
CA ASP A 218 -6.09 2.07 14.85
C ASP A 218 -4.79 1.54 15.46
N PHE A 219 -3.64 1.85 14.85
CA PHE A 219 -2.34 1.49 15.40
C PHE A 219 -2.09 2.14 16.77
N VAL A 220 -2.42 3.43 16.94
CA VAL A 220 -2.27 4.14 18.22
C VAL A 220 -3.27 3.62 19.27
N LEU A 221 -4.46 3.18 18.86
CA LEU A 221 -5.41 2.50 19.74
C LEU A 221 -4.75 1.28 20.39
N PHE A 222 -4.06 0.42 19.63
CA PHE A 222 -3.38 -0.74 20.21
C PHE A 222 -2.20 -0.39 21.13
N LEU A 223 -1.51 0.72 20.86
CA LEU A 223 -0.37 1.17 21.68
C LEU A 223 -0.79 1.83 23.00
N THR A 224 -1.85 2.61 22.99
CA THR A 224 -2.24 3.50 24.10
C THR A 224 -3.57 3.16 24.74
N GLY A 225 -4.43 2.42 24.05
CA GLY A 225 -5.82 2.19 24.45
C GLY A 225 -6.75 3.38 24.18
N SER A 226 -6.28 4.44 23.51
CA SER A 226 -7.10 5.63 23.19
C SER A 226 -7.64 5.60 21.76
N LEU A 227 -8.93 5.88 21.61
CA LEU A 227 -9.64 5.98 20.32
C LEU A 227 -9.60 7.38 19.71
N GLU A 228 -9.06 8.38 20.42
CA GLU A 228 -9.18 9.80 20.02
C GLU A 228 -8.62 10.09 18.62
N ILE A 229 -7.48 9.49 18.26
CA ILE A 229 -6.87 9.69 16.93
C ILE A 229 -7.71 8.99 15.85
N PHE A 230 -8.25 7.81 16.16
CA PHE A 230 -9.14 7.09 15.27
C PHE A 230 -10.41 7.92 15.01
N ASP A 231 -11.06 8.41 16.06
CA ASP A 231 -12.26 9.25 15.97
C ASP A 231 -12.01 10.53 15.18
N LEU A 232 -10.90 11.24 15.44
CA LEU A 232 -10.53 12.43 14.68
C LEU A 232 -10.30 12.13 13.20
N SER A 233 -9.66 11.00 12.89
CA SER A 233 -9.46 10.56 11.50
C SER A 233 -10.78 10.23 10.80
N MET A 234 -11.73 9.62 11.53
CA MET A 234 -13.07 9.31 11.05
C MET A 234 -13.87 10.59 10.76
N LEU A 235 -13.85 11.58 11.66
CA LEU A 235 -14.49 12.88 11.42
C LEU A 235 -13.84 13.62 10.24
N GLY A 236 -12.51 13.55 10.11
CA GLY A 236 -11.80 14.10 8.96
C GLY A 236 -12.22 13.42 7.65
N SER A 237 -12.38 12.10 7.66
CA SER A 237 -12.86 11.32 6.50
C SER A 237 -14.27 11.73 6.08
N MET A 238 -15.13 11.99 7.05
CA MET A 238 -16.54 12.34 6.85
C MET A 238 -16.68 13.76 6.29
N LEU A 239 -15.93 14.71 6.85
CA LEU A 239 -15.82 16.06 6.31
C LEU A 239 -15.35 16.02 4.86
N TRP A 240 -14.32 15.22 4.56
CA TRP A 240 -13.83 15.06 3.20
C TRP A 240 -14.87 14.43 2.27
N PHE A 241 -15.59 13.40 2.72
CA PHE A 241 -16.64 12.73 1.97
C PHE A 241 -17.72 13.73 1.54
N ILE A 242 -18.30 14.47 2.49
CA ILE A 242 -19.39 15.42 2.22
C ILE A 242 -18.87 16.53 1.31
N TYR A 243 -17.70 17.08 1.61
CA TYR A 243 -17.10 18.14 0.81
C TYR A 243 -16.86 17.70 -0.64
N ARG A 244 -16.32 16.51 -0.87
CA ARG A 244 -16.05 16.00 -2.24
C ARG A 244 -17.30 15.56 -2.98
N ALA A 245 -18.30 15.04 -2.28
CA ALA A 245 -19.59 14.74 -2.90
C ALA A 245 -20.29 15.99 -3.44
N LEU A 246 -20.16 17.14 -2.75
CA LEU A 246 -20.76 18.42 -3.15
C LEU A 246 -19.89 19.21 -4.13
N SER A 247 -18.59 19.33 -3.87
CA SER A 247 -17.66 20.14 -4.68
C SER A 247 -17.16 19.42 -5.94
N GLY A 248 -17.22 18.09 -5.96
CA GLY A 248 -16.62 17.26 -6.99
C GLY A 248 -15.14 16.93 -6.70
N PRO A 249 -14.45 16.30 -7.68
CA PRO A 249 -13.07 15.87 -7.51
C PRO A 249 -12.13 17.07 -7.36
N ASN A 250 -10.92 16.86 -6.83
CA ASN A 250 -9.95 17.92 -6.69
C ASN A 250 -9.70 18.61 -8.06
N PRO A 251 -9.75 19.96 -8.13
CA PRO A 251 -9.54 20.71 -9.36
C PRO A 251 -8.11 20.58 -9.89
N VAL A 252 -7.12 20.35 -9.02
CA VAL A 252 -5.74 20.12 -9.41
C VAL A 252 -5.64 18.73 -10.03
N LYS A 253 -5.25 18.69 -11.29
CA LYS A 253 -4.99 17.46 -12.03
C LYS A 253 -3.49 17.19 -12.10
N GLY A 254 -3.13 15.93 -12.24
CA GLY A 254 -1.74 15.50 -12.37
C GLY A 254 -1.62 14.27 -13.25
N ASN A 255 -0.38 13.89 -13.57
CA ASN A 255 -0.11 12.61 -14.21
C ASN A 255 1.11 11.97 -13.54
N TYR A 256 0.89 10.83 -12.89
CA TYR A 256 1.91 10.11 -12.12
C TYR A 256 2.99 9.47 -13.00
N MET A 257 2.85 9.41 -14.33
CA MET A 257 3.87 8.88 -15.24
C MET A 257 4.88 9.96 -15.65
N ARG A 258 4.47 11.23 -15.60
CA ARG A 258 5.28 12.38 -16.01
C ARG A 258 6.00 13.04 -14.85
N ASN A 259 5.40 13.04 -13.66
CA ASN A 259 5.95 13.71 -12.48
C ASN A 259 6.36 12.70 -11.40
N SER A 260 7.67 12.52 -11.21
CA SER A 260 8.23 11.58 -10.24
C SER A 260 7.83 11.88 -8.80
N LYS A 261 7.62 13.16 -8.44
CA LYS A 261 7.19 13.55 -7.09
C LYS A 261 5.77 13.04 -6.81
N ILE A 262 4.86 13.18 -7.78
CA ILE A 262 3.49 12.69 -7.65
C ILE A 262 3.47 11.16 -7.53
N ALA A 263 4.23 10.45 -8.39
CA ALA A 263 4.36 9.01 -8.30
C ALA A 263 4.90 8.55 -6.94
N PHE A 264 5.94 9.25 -6.44
CA PHE A 264 6.54 8.97 -5.14
C PHE A 264 5.53 9.19 -4.02
N THR A 265 4.79 10.30 -4.03
CA THR A 265 3.76 10.58 -3.02
C THR A 265 2.70 9.49 -2.98
N ILE A 266 2.18 9.02 -4.13
CA ILE A 266 1.18 7.93 -4.16
C ILE A 266 1.77 6.65 -3.56
N VAL A 267 2.94 6.23 -4.03
CA VAL A 267 3.56 4.97 -3.60
C VAL A 267 3.96 5.03 -2.12
N ALA A 268 4.55 6.13 -1.66
CA ALA A 268 4.96 6.32 -0.28
C ALA A 268 3.78 6.41 0.67
N LEU A 269 2.72 7.14 0.31
CA LEU A 269 1.55 7.28 1.17
C LEU A 269 0.80 5.96 1.29
N THR A 270 0.64 5.22 0.19
CA THR A 270 0.02 3.88 0.22
C THR A 270 0.85 2.91 1.05
N PHE A 271 2.18 2.97 0.93
CA PHE A 271 3.06 2.14 1.75
C PHE A 271 2.96 2.45 3.24
N VAL A 272 2.87 3.73 3.63
CA VAL A 272 2.68 4.12 5.04
C VAL A 272 1.30 3.65 5.54
N MET A 273 0.26 3.74 4.72
CA MET A 273 -1.06 3.17 5.03
C MET A 273 -0.96 1.65 5.23
N GLU A 274 -0.36 0.92 4.29
CA GLU A 274 -0.16 -0.54 4.38
C GLU A 274 0.68 -0.94 5.60
N PHE A 275 1.70 -0.15 5.95
CA PHE A 275 2.53 -0.35 7.13
C PHE A 275 1.68 -0.35 8.40
N PHE A 276 0.88 0.70 8.62
CA PHE A 276 0.00 0.78 9.79
C PHE A 276 -1.08 -0.30 9.76
N MET A 277 -1.61 -0.61 8.58
CA MET A 277 -2.62 -1.65 8.41
C MET A 277 -2.08 -3.04 8.76
N GLY A 278 -0.89 -3.39 8.26
CA GLY A 278 -0.20 -4.64 8.59
C GLY A 278 0.06 -4.76 10.09
N ALA A 279 0.64 -3.72 10.70
CA ALA A 279 0.91 -3.69 12.14
C ALA A 279 -0.37 -3.85 12.99
N THR A 280 -1.46 -3.20 12.58
CA THR A 280 -2.76 -3.30 13.27
C THR A 280 -3.30 -4.73 13.21
N LEU A 281 -3.19 -5.40 12.07
CA LEU A 281 -3.61 -6.80 11.92
C LEU A 281 -2.74 -7.76 12.74
N ASP A 282 -1.44 -7.49 12.87
CA ASP A 282 -0.55 -8.25 13.75
C ASP A 282 -0.93 -8.12 15.23
N PHE A 283 -1.37 -6.94 15.69
CA PHE A 283 -1.93 -6.80 17.05
C PHE A 283 -3.20 -7.65 17.23
N VAL A 284 -4.13 -7.60 16.28
CA VAL A 284 -5.40 -8.38 16.34
C VAL A 284 -5.16 -9.90 16.38
N GLN A 285 -4.05 -10.34 15.79
CA GLN A 285 -3.66 -11.76 15.71
C GLN A 285 -2.68 -12.16 16.82
N GLY A 286 -2.25 -11.22 17.66
CA GLY A 286 -1.37 -11.47 18.79
C GLY A 286 0.09 -11.71 18.41
N VAL A 287 0.49 -11.36 17.18
CA VAL A 287 1.91 -11.31 16.79
C VAL A 287 2.61 -10.18 17.53
N PHE A 288 1.95 -9.02 17.60
CA PHE A 288 2.35 -7.93 18.49
C PHE A 288 1.46 -7.90 19.73
N ALA A 289 2.09 -7.83 20.90
CA ALA A 289 1.36 -7.66 22.15
C ALA A 289 0.89 -6.19 22.29
N PRO A 290 -0.38 -5.95 22.66
CA PRO A 290 -0.90 -4.59 22.84
C PRO A 290 -0.17 -3.85 23.97
N THR A 291 -0.34 -2.54 24.03
CA THR A 291 0.42 -1.57 24.84
C THR A 291 1.83 -1.29 24.31
N LEU A 292 2.38 -0.10 24.62
CA LEU A 292 3.73 0.27 24.21
C LEU A 292 4.80 -0.73 24.69
N ARG A 293 4.71 -1.22 25.93
CA ARG A 293 5.66 -2.21 26.48
C ARG A 293 5.52 -3.56 25.79
N GLY A 294 4.29 -3.99 25.55
CA GLY A 294 4.00 -5.21 24.79
C GLY A 294 4.57 -5.14 23.38
N PHE A 295 4.33 -4.04 22.68
CA PHE A 295 4.82 -3.82 21.33
C PHE A 295 6.34 -3.88 21.27
N ILE A 296 7.04 -3.13 22.13
CA ILE A 296 8.51 -3.15 22.22
C ILE A 296 9.05 -4.56 22.49
N SER A 297 8.39 -5.32 23.36
CA SER A 297 8.82 -6.70 23.65
C SER A 297 8.55 -7.70 22.52
N SER A 298 7.73 -7.32 21.54
CA SER A 298 7.36 -8.16 20.39
C SER A 298 8.20 -7.85 19.14
N LEU A 299 9.10 -6.87 19.21
CA LEU A 299 9.99 -6.52 18.10
C LEU A 299 11.05 -7.60 17.85
N THR A 300 11.59 -7.62 16.64
CA THR A 300 12.51 -8.67 16.18
C THR A 300 13.91 -8.47 16.74
N LEU A 301 14.36 -7.21 16.82
CA LEU A 301 15.66 -6.86 17.39
C LEU A 301 15.51 -6.44 18.86
N PRO A 302 16.59 -6.51 19.65
CA PRO A 302 16.56 -6.03 21.03
C PRO A 302 16.45 -4.51 21.08
N TRP A 303 15.52 -4.01 21.89
CA TRP A 303 15.33 -2.58 22.13
C TRP A 303 16.53 -1.95 22.86
N ILE A 304 17.07 -0.85 22.33
CA ILE A 304 18.20 -0.14 22.93
C ILE A 304 17.73 1.23 23.38
N ALA A 305 17.75 1.51 24.68
CA ALA A 305 17.30 2.80 25.21
C ALA A 305 17.81 3.99 24.37
N ALA A 306 16.88 4.85 23.95
CA ALA A 306 17.06 5.98 23.02
C ALA A 306 17.87 7.15 23.62
N VAL A 307 18.99 6.84 24.28
CA VAL A 307 19.89 7.82 24.92
C VAL A 307 20.86 8.41 23.90
N ASN A 308 21.16 7.67 22.81
CA ASN A 308 22.09 8.08 21.77
C ASN A 308 21.45 8.04 20.37
N PRO A 309 21.93 8.84 19.39
CA PRO A 309 21.41 8.82 18.01
C PRO A 309 21.47 7.44 17.34
N VAL A 310 22.46 6.61 17.71
CA VAL A 310 22.58 5.23 17.24
C VAL A 310 21.44 4.35 17.75
N GLY A 311 21.04 4.52 19.02
CA GLY A 311 19.90 3.81 19.60
C GLY A 311 18.59 4.20 18.91
N VAL A 312 18.38 5.50 18.67
CA VAL A 312 17.19 5.99 17.94
C VAL A 312 17.12 5.38 16.52
N LEU A 313 18.24 5.35 15.79
CA LEU A 313 18.29 4.76 14.45
C LEU A 313 18.07 3.24 14.49
N TRP A 314 18.62 2.55 15.51
CA TRP A 314 18.42 1.12 15.72
C TRP A 314 16.97 0.79 15.98
N ASP A 315 16.35 1.42 16.98
CA ASP A 315 14.96 1.20 17.36
C ASP A 315 13.99 1.57 16.22
N PHE A 316 14.28 2.65 15.47
CA PHE A 316 13.52 3.00 14.28
C PHE A 316 13.60 1.90 13.20
N THR A 317 14.81 1.39 12.95
CA THR A 317 15.03 0.31 11.98
C THR A 317 14.32 -0.96 12.43
N ASP A 318 14.32 -1.26 13.72
CA ASP A 318 13.64 -2.41 14.31
C ASP A 318 12.12 -2.32 14.21
N ILE A 319 11.52 -1.19 14.58
CA ILE A 319 10.07 -0.94 14.41
C ILE A 319 9.69 -1.12 12.95
N VAL A 320 10.43 -0.48 12.04
CA VAL A 320 10.12 -0.53 10.61
C VAL A 320 10.29 -1.94 10.06
N GLY A 321 11.43 -2.58 10.30
CA GLY A 321 11.70 -3.93 9.79
C GLY A 321 10.80 -5.00 10.39
N SER A 322 10.46 -4.91 11.67
CA SER A 322 9.58 -5.89 12.33
C SER A 322 8.17 -5.88 11.76
N VAL A 323 7.63 -4.70 11.43
CA VAL A 323 6.32 -4.60 10.78
C VAL A 323 6.42 -5.04 9.31
N LEU A 324 7.45 -4.64 8.58
CA LEU A 324 7.59 -4.97 7.15
C LEU A 324 7.90 -6.45 6.90
N GLY A 325 8.59 -7.10 7.83
CA GLY A 325 8.84 -8.55 7.83
C GLY A 325 7.72 -9.38 8.44
N SER A 326 6.64 -8.74 8.93
CA SER A 326 5.54 -9.44 9.59
C SER A 326 4.69 -10.26 8.62
N THR A 327 3.98 -11.25 9.16
CA THR A 327 3.13 -12.13 8.36
C THR A 327 1.95 -11.38 7.76
N TRP A 328 1.27 -10.53 8.54
CA TRP A 328 0.07 -9.86 8.04
C TRP A 328 0.36 -8.74 7.06
N PHE A 329 1.47 -8.03 7.22
CA PHE A 329 1.93 -7.10 6.19
C PHE A 329 2.16 -7.81 4.84
N LEU A 330 2.85 -8.96 4.85
CA LEU A 330 3.07 -9.76 3.63
C LEU A 330 1.77 -10.32 3.04
N ILE A 331 0.82 -10.77 3.86
CA ILE A 331 -0.49 -11.24 3.37
C ILE A 331 -1.24 -10.11 2.65
N MET A 332 -1.34 -8.95 3.29
CA MET A 332 -2.06 -7.78 2.78
C MET A 332 -1.49 -7.33 1.44
N MET A 333 -0.19 -7.10 1.41
CA MET A 333 0.56 -6.74 0.21
C MET A 333 0.45 -7.83 -0.88
N GLY A 334 0.47 -9.10 -0.48
CA GLY A 334 0.29 -10.25 -1.37
C GLY A 334 -1.09 -10.29 -2.04
N ILE A 335 -2.16 -10.02 -1.29
CA ILE A 335 -3.53 -9.99 -1.82
C ILE A 335 -3.67 -8.83 -2.81
N GLU A 336 -3.22 -7.64 -2.43
CA GLU A 336 -3.33 -6.44 -3.26
C GLU A 336 -2.52 -6.56 -4.56
N MET A 337 -1.22 -6.79 -4.43
CA MET A 337 -0.31 -6.89 -5.58
C MET A 337 -0.61 -8.15 -6.40
N GLY A 338 -1.04 -9.23 -5.75
CA GLY A 338 -1.49 -10.45 -6.40
C GLY A 338 -2.71 -10.24 -7.28
N PHE A 339 -3.69 -9.44 -6.83
CA PHE A 339 -4.84 -9.09 -7.65
C PHE A 339 -4.45 -8.23 -8.86
N LEU A 340 -3.58 -7.23 -8.66
CA LEU A 340 -3.06 -6.39 -9.75
C LEU A 340 -2.25 -7.20 -10.77
N ALA A 341 -1.47 -8.18 -10.31
CA ALA A 341 -0.72 -9.11 -11.16
C ALA A 341 -1.66 -10.07 -11.90
N PHE A 342 -2.72 -10.55 -11.24
CA PHE A 342 -3.75 -11.40 -11.86
C PHE A 342 -4.46 -10.67 -13.00
N LYS A 343 -4.84 -9.40 -12.80
CA LYS A 343 -5.41 -8.55 -13.85
C LYS A 343 -4.47 -8.43 -15.06
N LYS A 344 -3.20 -8.11 -14.82
CA LYS A 344 -2.19 -8.06 -15.89
C LYS A 344 -2.02 -9.39 -16.60
N MET A 345 -2.01 -10.50 -15.86
CA MET A 345 -1.87 -11.85 -16.40
C MET A 345 -2.97 -12.17 -17.44
N MET A 346 -4.18 -11.66 -17.24
CA MET A 346 -5.28 -11.82 -18.21
C MET A 346 -5.05 -11.04 -19.51
N GLU A 347 -4.28 -9.96 -19.49
CA GLU A 347 -3.94 -9.14 -20.66
C GLU A 347 -2.79 -9.74 -21.49
N MET A 348 -1.98 -10.65 -20.92
CA MET A 348 -0.80 -11.22 -21.61
C MET A 348 -1.22 -12.14 -22.77
N ARG A 349 -0.58 -11.98 -23.93
CA ARG A 349 -0.83 -12.78 -25.15
C ARG A 349 -0.12 -14.13 -25.10
N VAL A 350 1.10 -14.16 -24.57
CA VAL A 350 1.96 -15.35 -24.60
C VAL A 350 1.66 -16.29 -23.42
N ARG A 351 1.20 -17.51 -23.73
CA ARG A 351 0.84 -18.54 -22.74
C ARG A 351 1.94 -18.83 -21.73
N GLU A 352 3.19 -18.91 -22.18
CA GLU A 352 4.32 -19.18 -21.29
C GLU A 352 4.54 -18.07 -20.25
N VAL A 353 4.31 -16.81 -20.62
CA VAL A 353 4.42 -15.68 -19.69
C VAL A 353 3.24 -15.67 -18.73
N ARG A 354 2.04 -16.06 -19.19
CA ARG A 354 0.85 -16.24 -18.35
C ARG A 354 1.07 -17.30 -17.27
N ILE A 355 1.58 -18.47 -17.65
CA ILE A 355 1.89 -19.57 -16.70
C ILE A 355 2.92 -19.10 -15.67
N ARG A 356 3.95 -18.35 -16.09
CA ARG A 356 4.93 -17.77 -15.16
C ARG A 356 4.28 -16.86 -14.12
N MET A 357 3.38 -15.97 -14.54
CA MET A 357 2.71 -15.06 -13.62
C MET A 357 1.84 -15.81 -12.62
N MET A 358 1.15 -16.87 -13.05
CA MET A 358 0.43 -17.77 -12.14
C MET A 358 1.38 -18.44 -11.14
N LEU A 359 2.50 -18.99 -11.62
CA LEU A 359 3.51 -19.60 -10.74
C LEU A 359 4.09 -18.60 -9.74
N MET A 360 4.28 -17.34 -10.14
CA MET A 360 4.76 -16.28 -9.25
C MET A 360 3.76 -15.97 -8.13
N ILE A 361 2.46 -15.84 -8.46
CA ILE A 361 1.41 -15.60 -7.45
C ILE A 361 1.34 -16.78 -6.47
N VAL A 362 1.35 -18.01 -7.00
CA VAL A 362 1.31 -19.23 -6.18
C VAL A 362 2.59 -19.36 -5.33
N ALA A 363 3.76 -19.06 -5.90
CA ALA A 363 5.02 -19.11 -5.19
C ALA A 363 5.04 -18.11 -4.03
N TYR A 364 4.54 -16.89 -4.22
CA TYR A 364 4.41 -15.93 -3.13
C TYR A 364 3.49 -16.44 -2.01
N ALA A 365 2.29 -16.91 -2.36
CA ALA A 365 1.33 -17.43 -1.40
C ALA A 365 1.87 -18.63 -0.61
N LEU A 366 2.60 -19.53 -1.27
CA LEU A 366 3.15 -20.72 -0.63
C LEU A 366 4.44 -20.44 0.13
N TYR A 367 5.44 -19.85 -0.50
CA TYR A 367 6.80 -19.74 0.05
C TYR A 367 7.01 -18.51 0.94
N SER A 368 6.26 -17.43 0.73
CA SER A 368 6.40 -16.21 1.53
C SER A 368 5.39 -16.12 2.68
N VAL A 369 4.25 -16.81 2.57
CA VAL A 369 3.15 -16.70 3.53
C VAL A 369 2.82 -18.05 4.17
N TYR A 370 2.34 -19.03 3.40
CA TYR A 370 1.79 -20.26 3.97
C TYR A 370 2.83 -21.11 4.69
N LEU A 371 3.96 -21.42 4.02
CA LEU A 371 4.97 -22.31 4.57
C LEU A 371 5.67 -21.72 5.81
N PRO A 372 6.11 -20.45 5.81
CA PRO A 372 6.73 -19.86 6.99
C PRO A 372 5.77 -19.70 8.17
N SER A 373 4.52 -19.30 7.93
CA SER A 373 3.64 -18.83 9.01
C SER A 373 2.52 -19.80 9.43
N PHE A 374 2.03 -20.64 8.52
CA PHE A 374 0.82 -21.45 8.76
C PHE A 374 1.01 -22.96 8.60
N SER A 375 2.10 -23.39 7.97
CA SER A 375 2.33 -24.81 7.70
C SER A 375 2.73 -25.58 8.96
N PRO A 376 2.29 -26.84 9.14
CA PRO A 376 2.75 -27.70 10.23
C PRO A 376 4.26 -27.93 10.27
N ILE A 377 4.95 -27.72 9.14
CA ILE A 377 6.41 -27.86 9.02
C ILE A 377 7.17 -26.54 9.19
N SER A 378 6.51 -25.44 9.58
CA SER A 378 7.12 -24.11 9.75
C SER A 378 8.36 -24.14 10.66
N SER A 379 8.29 -24.87 11.77
CA SER A 379 9.42 -25.03 12.72
C SER A 379 10.64 -25.75 12.13
N LYS A 380 10.48 -26.52 11.05
CA LYS A 380 11.56 -27.30 10.41
C LYS A 380 11.95 -26.74 9.04
N ILE A 381 11.33 -25.64 8.62
CA ILE A 381 11.49 -25.07 7.27
C ILE A 381 12.94 -24.67 6.97
N GLN A 382 13.68 -24.27 8.01
CA GLN A 382 15.08 -23.87 7.94
C GLN A 382 16.01 -25.02 7.46
N LEU A 383 15.58 -26.27 7.65
CA LEU A 383 16.34 -27.46 7.26
C LEU A 383 16.08 -27.88 5.81
N ILE A 384 15.03 -27.36 5.18
CA ILE A 384 14.57 -27.82 3.87
C ILE A 384 15.34 -27.07 2.78
N PRO A 385 16.07 -27.77 1.88
CA PRO A 385 16.66 -27.16 0.69
C PRO A 385 15.58 -26.45 -0.13
N TYR A 386 15.91 -25.28 -0.70
CA TYR A 386 15.02 -24.37 -1.46
C TYR A 386 14.32 -23.29 -0.62
N MET A 387 14.16 -23.47 0.69
CA MET A 387 13.37 -22.56 1.52
C MET A 387 14.08 -21.25 1.90
N TRP A 388 15.40 -21.17 1.76
CA TRP A 388 16.19 -19.94 1.96
C TRP A 388 16.06 -19.03 0.73
N SER A 389 14.83 -18.72 0.32
CA SER A 389 14.48 -18.09 -0.96
C SER A 389 14.96 -16.65 -1.12
N MET A 390 15.35 -16.00 -0.02
CA MET A 390 15.91 -14.65 0.02
C MET A 390 17.40 -14.65 0.44
N GLY A 391 18.00 -15.84 0.54
CA GLY A 391 19.43 -16.06 0.81
C GLY A 391 19.78 -16.28 2.29
N VAL A 392 21.02 -15.97 2.66
CA VAL A 392 21.56 -16.11 4.02
C VAL A 392 20.84 -15.19 5.01
N GLY A 393 20.54 -15.71 6.19
CA GLY A 393 19.89 -14.99 7.30
C GLY A 393 18.36 -15.03 7.28
N THR A 394 17.73 -15.41 6.15
CA THR A 394 16.25 -15.42 5.99
C THR A 394 15.52 -16.30 6.98
N LEU A 395 16.10 -17.46 7.30
CA LEU A 395 15.49 -18.46 8.18
C LEU A 395 16.29 -18.61 9.48
N GLY A 396 17.06 -17.59 9.86
CA GLY A 396 17.85 -17.57 11.10
C GLY A 396 19.37 -17.63 10.90
N PRO A 397 20.13 -17.70 12.01
CA PRO A 397 21.59 -17.71 12.01
C PRO A 397 22.18 -18.91 11.27
N VAL A 398 23.37 -18.75 10.70
CA VAL A 398 24.08 -19.85 10.03
C VAL A 398 24.71 -20.73 11.10
N THR A 399 24.07 -21.85 11.43
CA THR A 399 24.61 -22.85 12.35
C THR A 399 24.84 -24.20 11.65
N GLY A 400 25.58 -25.10 12.29
CA GLY A 400 25.84 -26.45 11.74
C GLY A 400 24.57 -27.24 11.42
N ALA A 401 23.48 -27.02 12.17
CA ALA A 401 22.21 -27.73 11.96
C ALA A 401 21.49 -27.31 10.66
N VAL A 402 21.57 -26.04 10.26
CA VAL A 402 20.88 -25.49 9.08
C VAL A 402 21.78 -25.39 7.84
N LEU A 403 23.08 -25.61 7.99
CA LEU A 403 24.05 -25.49 6.89
C LEU A 403 23.69 -26.38 5.69
N GLY A 404 23.19 -27.60 5.92
CA GLY A 404 22.75 -28.50 4.86
C GLY A 404 21.59 -27.94 4.03
N GLY A 405 20.58 -27.35 4.69
CA GLY A 405 19.45 -26.69 4.04
C GLY A 405 19.88 -25.45 3.25
N LEU A 406 20.80 -24.65 3.80
CA LEU A 406 21.36 -23.47 3.16
C LEU A 406 22.15 -23.83 1.88
N ILE A 407 23.13 -24.74 1.99
CA ILE A 407 23.94 -25.20 0.85
C ILE A 407 23.04 -25.85 -0.21
N GLY A 408 22.12 -26.73 0.21
CA GLY A 408 21.15 -27.35 -0.67
C GLY A 408 20.32 -26.32 -1.45
N THR A 409 19.91 -25.21 -0.80
CA THR A 409 19.22 -24.11 -1.46
C THR A 409 20.08 -23.48 -2.55
N TYR A 410 21.33 -23.12 -2.25
CA TYR A 410 22.25 -22.54 -3.24
C TYR A 410 22.49 -23.48 -4.44
N VAL A 411 22.65 -24.79 -4.18
CA VAL A 411 22.84 -25.80 -5.23
C VAL A 411 21.60 -25.92 -6.11
N ILE A 412 20.40 -26.02 -5.52
CA ILE A 412 19.15 -26.13 -6.28
C ILE A 412 18.93 -24.89 -7.15
N TYR A 413 19.08 -23.69 -6.58
CA TYR A 413 18.93 -22.44 -7.34
C TYR A 413 20.01 -22.28 -8.40
N ALA A 414 21.25 -22.74 -8.17
CA ALA A 414 22.29 -22.76 -9.20
C ALA A 414 21.91 -23.68 -10.36
N VAL A 415 21.45 -24.91 -10.08
CA VAL A 415 21.00 -25.85 -11.12
C VAL A 415 19.82 -25.26 -11.89
N LEU A 416 18.79 -24.74 -11.21
CA LEU A 416 17.64 -24.13 -11.86
C LEU A 416 18.03 -22.89 -12.68
N SER A 417 18.92 -22.05 -12.17
CA SER A 417 19.45 -20.88 -12.89
C SER A 417 20.31 -21.27 -14.09
N PHE A 418 21.03 -22.38 -14.01
CA PHE A 418 21.79 -22.90 -15.14
C PHE A 418 20.83 -23.39 -16.24
N LEU A 419 19.75 -24.10 -15.89
CA LEU A 419 18.82 -24.70 -16.84
C LEU A 419 17.81 -23.72 -17.45
N PHE A 420 17.22 -22.87 -16.62
CA PHE A 420 16.10 -21.98 -16.97
C PHE A 420 16.43 -20.48 -16.84
N GLY A 421 17.66 -20.16 -16.44
CA GLY A 421 18.10 -18.79 -16.21
C GLY A 421 17.62 -18.21 -14.89
N SER A 422 17.96 -16.95 -14.65
CA SER A 422 17.58 -16.18 -13.44
C SER A 422 16.06 -16.05 -13.23
N ARG A 423 15.26 -16.48 -14.21
CA ARG A 423 13.79 -16.52 -14.18
C ARG A 423 13.22 -17.31 -12.99
N ASN A 424 13.87 -18.41 -12.60
CA ASN A 424 13.38 -19.25 -11.51
C ASN A 424 13.30 -18.47 -10.17
N LEU A 425 14.27 -17.58 -9.92
CA LEU A 425 14.26 -16.71 -8.75
C LEU A 425 13.58 -15.38 -9.08
N CYS A 426 14.20 -14.56 -9.93
CA CYS A 426 13.85 -13.16 -10.14
C CYS A 426 12.57 -12.96 -10.96
N ALA A 427 11.85 -14.02 -11.32
CA ALA A 427 10.57 -13.92 -12.02
C ALA A 427 9.45 -14.79 -11.41
N ILE A 428 9.77 -15.67 -10.47
CA ILE A 428 8.82 -16.63 -9.88
C ILE A 428 8.96 -16.62 -8.35
N SER A 429 10.11 -17.02 -7.81
CA SER A 429 10.23 -17.35 -6.39
C SER A 429 10.52 -16.15 -5.48
N CYS A 430 11.12 -15.08 -6.01
CA CYS A 430 11.34 -13.85 -5.25
C CYS A 430 10.02 -13.09 -5.06
N THR A 431 9.88 -12.36 -3.95
CA THR A 431 8.71 -11.51 -3.67
C THR A 431 8.62 -10.30 -4.60
N ALA A 432 9.77 -9.74 -4.97
CA ALA A 432 9.86 -8.53 -5.78
C ALA A 432 9.09 -8.57 -7.12
N PRO A 433 9.16 -9.66 -7.91
CA PRO A 433 8.31 -9.87 -9.09
C PRO A 433 6.82 -9.56 -8.90
N LEU A 434 6.21 -10.02 -7.79
CA LEU A 434 4.78 -9.81 -7.54
C LEU A 434 4.45 -8.32 -7.43
N MET A 435 5.32 -7.58 -6.74
CA MET A 435 5.11 -6.16 -6.45
C MET A 435 5.39 -5.26 -7.65
N TYR A 436 6.42 -5.55 -8.45
CA TYR A 436 6.74 -4.72 -9.62
C TYR A 436 5.86 -4.99 -10.84
N GLN A 437 5.19 -6.14 -10.91
CA GLN A 437 4.48 -6.57 -12.13
C GLN A 437 2.97 -6.33 -12.12
N GLY A 438 2.39 -5.80 -11.04
CA GLY A 438 0.99 -5.35 -11.07
C GLY A 438 0.79 -4.23 -12.10
N ASN A 439 -0.40 -4.12 -12.68
CA ASN A 439 -0.72 -3.14 -13.74
C ASN A 439 -0.19 -1.71 -13.43
N PHE A 440 -0.53 -1.15 -12.26
CA PHE A 440 -0.07 0.17 -11.84
C PHE A 440 1.46 0.25 -11.73
N TYR A 441 2.09 -0.63 -10.95
CA TYR A 441 3.55 -0.59 -10.72
C TYR A 441 4.36 -0.87 -11.99
N ASP A 442 3.87 -1.73 -12.89
CA ASP A 442 4.49 -1.99 -14.17
C ASP A 442 4.59 -0.72 -15.02
N SER A 443 3.56 0.14 -14.97
CA SER A 443 3.58 1.40 -15.71
C SER A 443 4.72 2.33 -15.26
N LEU A 444 5.16 2.23 -14.00
CA LEU A 444 6.27 3.02 -13.47
C LEU A 444 7.63 2.68 -14.12
N LYS A 445 7.74 1.61 -14.93
CA LYS A 445 8.97 1.30 -15.69
C LYS A 445 9.39 2.41 -16.66
N VAL A 446 8.50 3.33 -17.00
CA VAL A 446 8.85 4.57 -17.74
C VAL A 446 9.96 5.36 -17.03
N TYR A 447 10.02 5.30 -15.69
CA TYR A 447 11.06 5.94 -14.89
C TYR A 447 12.46 5.36 -15.10
N ASN A 448 12.60 4.15 -15.64
CA ASN A 448 13.91 3.63 -16.07
C ASN A 448 14.57 4.55 -17.11
N ARG A 449 13.78 5.33 -17.84
CA ARG A 449 14.24 6.15 -18.98
C ARG A 449 14.04 7.63 -18.78
N SER A 450 13.04 8.05 -18.00
CA SER A 450 12.81 9.47 -17.71
C SER A 450 13.66 9.98 -16.55
N SER A 451 13.90 9.15 -15.52
CA SER A 451 14.69 9.56 -14.36
C SER A 451 16.19 9.71 -14.69
N SER A 452 16.90 10.53 -13.92
CA SER A 452 18.34 10.73 -14.10
C SER A 452 19.17 9.51 -13.69
N LEU A 453 18.81 8.87 -12.57
CA LEU A 453 19.52 7.70 -12.05
C LEU A 453 19.15 6.44 -12.82
N GLY A 454 17.86 6.22 -13.13
CA GLY A 454 17.41 5.07 -13.94
C GLY A 454 18.11 5.01 -15.30
N ARG A 455 18.28 6.16 -15.97
CA ARG A 455 18.98 6.24 -17.27
C ARG A 455 20.40 5.70 -17.24
N LYS A 456 21.10 5.80 -16.10
CA LYS A 456 22.48 5.28 -15.96
C LYS A 456 22.55 3.76 -15.93
N THR A 457 21.42 3.09 -15.71
CA THR A 457 21.35 1.61 -15.65
C THR A 457 20.88 0.97 -16.94
N LEU A 458 20.50 1.77 -17.95
CA LEU A 458 20.09 1.29 -19.27
C LEU A 458 21.22 0.49 -19.92
N THR A 459 20.84 -0.49 -20.74
CA THR A 459 21.71 -1.46 -21.46
C THR A 459 22.18 -2.68 -20.65
N SER A 460 22.58 -3.72 -21.38
CA SER A 460 23.14 -4.96 -20.87
C SER A 460 24.53 -4.83 -20.25
N LYS A 461 25.23 -3.70 -20.47
CA LYS A 461 26.58 -3.46 -19.95
C LYS A 461 26.55 -3.21 -18.44
N LEU A 462 27.51 -3.80 -17.73
CA LEU A 462 27.67 -3.63 -16.29
C LEU A 462 28.57 -2.41 -16.02
N SER A 463 28.02 -1.39 -15.36
CA SER A 463 28.78 -0.22 -14.95
C SER A 463 29.80 -0.58 -13.87
N SER A 464 30.86 0.22 -13.72
CA SER A 464 31.85 0.00 -12.65
C SER A 464 31.21 0.10 -11.27
N LEU A 465 30.26 1.02 -11.09
CA LEU A 465 29.49 1.17 -9.85
C LEU A 465 28.69 -0.11 -9.53
N TYR A 466 27.99 -0.67 -10.52
CA TYR A 466 27.28 -1.94 -10.34
C TYR A 466 28.20 -3.05 -9.85
N LYS A 467 29.37 -3.20 -10.50
CA LYS A 467 30.33 -4.25 -10.13
C LYS A 467 30.85 -4.05 -8.70
N ALA A 468 31.15 -2.81 -8.32
CA ALA A 468 31.63 -2.48 -6.97
C ALA A 468 30.57 -2.80 -5.91
N VAL A 469 29.31 -2.40 -6.14
CA VAL A 469 28.20 -2.68 -5.22
C VAL A 469 27.94 -4.19 -5.12
N ALA A 470 27.80 -4.87 -6.26
CA ALA A 470 27.51 -6.31 -6.29
C ALA A 470 28.61 -7.13 -5.59
N LEU A 471 29.87 -6.80 -5.82
CA LEU A 471 31.00 -7.49 -5.19
C LEU A 471 31.10 -7.14 -3.70
N GLY A 472 30.94 -5.88 -3.32
CA GLY A 472 30.98 -5.43 -1.93
C GLY A 472 29.89 -6.08 -1.07
N VAL A 473 28.64 -6.08 -1.55
CA VAL A 473 27.51 -6.73 -0.88
C VAL A 473 27.74 -8.24 -0.77
N SER A 474 28.15 -8.90 -1.86
CA SER A 474 28.38 -10.36 -1.85
C SER A 474 29.51 -10.76 -0.89
N LEU A 475 30.60 -9.97 -0.83
CA LEU A 475 31.68 -10.18 0.13
C LEU A 475 31.21 -9.97 1.57
N LEU A 476 30.41 -8.93 1.83
CA LEU A 476 29.88 -8.68 3.18
C LEU A 476 29.03 -9.85 3.67
N VAL A 477 28.14 -10.39 2.82
CA VAL A 477 27.34 -11.58 3.17
C VAL A 477 28.22 -12.78 3.44
N LEU A 478 29.22 -13.02 2.60
CA LEU A 478 30.12 -14.16 2.77
C LEU A 478 30.88 -14.08 4.09
N ILE A 479 31.47 -12.92 4.40
CA ILE A 479 32.17 -12.69 5.68
C ILE A 479 31.21 -12.89 6.85
N SER A 480 29.99 -12.35 6.75
CA SER A 480 28.99 -12.45 7.80
C SER A 480 28.50 -13.88 8.00
N ALA A 481 28.32 -14.65 6.93
CA ALA A 481 27.98 -16.06 6.98
C ALA A 481 29.06 -16.90 7.67
N VAL A 482 30.34 -16.62 7.37
CA VAL A 482 31.48 -17.27 8.02
C VAL A 482 31.54 -16.91 9.50
N LEU A 483 31.39 -15.63 9.86
CA LEU A 483 31.37 -15.19 11.26
C LEU A 483 30.21 -15.81 12.05
N SER A 484 29.00 -15.83 11.46
CA SER A 484 27.83 -16.48 12.07
C SER A 484 28.05 -17.98 12.27
N TYR A 485 28.62 -18.68 11.28
CA TYR A 485 28.96 -20.09 11.42
C TYR A 485 29.98 -20.36 12.53
N LEU A 486 31.08 -19.61 12.56
CA LEU A 486 32.11 -19.71 13.61
C LEU A 486 31.56 -19.39 15.01
N SER A 487 30.61 -18.46 15.09
CA SER A 487 29.89 -18.14 16.32
C SER A 487 28.98 -19.29 16.76
N GLY A 488 28.25 -19.90 15.81
CA GLY A 488 27.37 -21.04 16.06
C GLY A 488 28.09 -22.29 16.56
N ILE A 489 29.32 -22.55 16.10
CA ILE A 489 30.19 -23.63 16.61
C ILE A 489 30.99 -23.23 17.87
N LYS A 490 30.74 -22.03 18.43
CA LYS A 490 31.38 -21.49 19.64
C LYS A 490 32.90 -21.30 19.54
N VAL A 491 33.44 -21.13 18.32
CA VAL A 491 34.87 -20.81 18.12
C VAL A 491 35.13 -19.32 18.40
N ILE A 492 34.17 -18.46 18.04
CA ILE A 492 34.18 -17.02 18.35
C ILE A 492 32.84 -16.64 18.99
N SER A 493 32.76 -15.47 19.62
CA SER A 493 31.48 -14.88 20.06
C SER A 493 31.32 -13.51 19.41
N PHE A 494 30.69 -13.47 18.23
CA PHE A 494 30.45 -12.23 17.51
C PHE A 494 28.95 -12.00 17.32
N SER A 495 28.43 -10.95 17.92
CA SER A 495 27.04 -10.51 17.81
C SER A 495 26.99 -8.98 17.93
N ILE A 496 26.08 -8.34 17.22
CA ILE A 496 25.86 -6.89 17.31
C ILE A 496 24.62 -6.67 18.17
N PHE A 497 24.79 -6.03 19.33
CA PHE A 497 23.74 -5.84 20.33
C PHE A 497 23.00 -7.13 20.70
N GLY A 498 23.69 -8.28 20.71
CA GLY A 498 23.10 -9.59 21.01
C GLY A 498 22.39 -10.26 19.82
N THR A 499 22.39 -9.64 18.64
CA THR A 499 21.83 -10.22 17.41
C THR A 499 22.93 -10.83 16.54
N ASP A 500 22.66 -11.99 15.94
CA ASP A 500 23.54 -12.60 14.95
C ASP A 500 23.69 -11.73 13.69
N ILE A 501 24.92 -11.61 13.17
CA ILE A 501 25.22 -10.70 12.06
C ILE A 501 24.46 -11.05 10.76
N THR A 502 24.18 -12.33 10.50
CA THR A 502 23.47 -12.74 9.27
C THR A 502 21.99 -12.39 9.34
N VAL A 503 21.37 -12.56 10.50
CA VAL A 503 19.98 -12.15 10.75
C VAL A 503 19.87 -10.63 10.66
N LEU A 504 20.80 -9.90 11.27
CA LEU A 504 20.82 -8.44 11.21
C LEU A 504 20.95 -7.91 9.78
N ILE A 505 21.86 -8.47 8.98
CA ILE A 505 22.03 -8.07 7.59
C ILE A 505 20.78 -8.38 6.78
N TYR A 506 20.19 -9.57 6.95
CA TYR A 506 18.94 -9.92 6.30
C TYR A 506 17.84 -8.91 6.64
N PHE A 507 17.65 -8.61 7.91
CA PHE A 507 16.63 -7.69 8.41
C PHE A 507 16.79 -6.28 7.82
N ILE A 508 18.00 -5.71 7.90
CA ILE A 508 18.26 -4.37 7.33
C ILE A 508 18.07 -4.38 5.81
N TRP A 509 18.48 -5.44 5.12
CA TRP A 509 18.50 -5.44 3.66
C TRP A 509 17.17 -5.77 3.01
N PHE A 510 16.49 -6.81 3.48
CA PHE A 510 15.24 -7.28 2.89
C PHE A 510 14.02 -6.69 3.57
N ASP A 511 14.05 -6.47 4.89
CA ASP A 511 12.88 -5.94 5.59
C ASP A 511 12.85 -4.41 5.61
N VAL A 512 13.98 -3.73 5.33
CA VAL A 512 14.03 -2.24 5.31
C VAL A 512 14.49 -1.68 3.96
N ILE A 513 15.76 -1.90 3.56
CA ILE A 513 16.33 -1.24 2.38
C ILE A 513 15.60 -1.66 1.10
N TRP A 514 15.15 -2.90 0.99
CA TRP A 514 14.37 -3.37 -0.15
C TRP A 514 13.11 -2.53 -0.38
N TYR A 515 12.37 -2.21 0.69
CA TYR A 515 11.19 -1.36 0.62
C TYR A 515 11.54 0.10 0.32
N VAL A 516 12.66 0.63 0.86
CA VAL A 516 13.16 1.96 0.48
C VAL A 516 13.45 2.03 -1.03
N LEU A 517 14.02 0.97 -1.60
CA LEU A 517 14.27 0.86 -3.04
C LEU A 517 12.96 0.73 -3.84
N PHE A 518 11.94 0.06 -3.30
CA PHE A 518 10.61 -0.02 -3.88
C PHE A 518 9.90 1.34 -3.91
N LEU A 519 9.93 2.09 -2.81
CA LEU A 519 9.41 3.47 -2.76
C LEU A 519 10.14 4.40 -3.75
N SER A 520 11.43 4.14 -3.96
CA SER A 520 12.29 4.94 -4.82
C SER A 520 12.16 4.65 -6.33
N ILE A 521 11.21 3.82 -6.78
CA ILE A 521 10.97 3.54 -8.22
C ILE A 521 10.92 4.82 -9.07
N PRO A 522 10.22 5.92 -8.67
CA PRO A 522 10.14 7.11 -9.50
C PRO A 522 11.49 7.80 -9.78
N PHE A 523 12.52 7.47 -8.99
CA PHE A 523 13.86 8.03 -9.10
C PHE A 523 14.89 7.03 -9.62
N LEU A 524 14.84 5.78 -9.17
CA LEU A 524 15.80 4.73 -9.50
C LEU A 524 15.36 3.85 -10.69
N GLY A 525 14.06 3.82 -10.98
CA GLY A 525 13.46 2.87 -11.89
C GLY A 525 12.98 1.59 -11.20
N THR A 526 12.31 0.72 -11.96
CA THR A 526 11.82 -0.58 -11.48
C THR A 526 12.95 -1.61 -11.42
N PHE A 527 12.78 -2.64 -10.57
CA PHE A 527 13.81 -3.67 -10.33
C PHE A 527 15.20 -3.10 -9.99
N SER A 528 15.22 -2.00 -9.24
CA SER A 528 16.45 -1.33 -8.79
C SER A 528 17.36 -2.27 -7.99
N CYS A 529 16.80 -3.24 -7.27
CA CYS A 529 17.54 -4.30 -6.56
C CYS A 529 18.47 -5.10 -7.50
N VAL A 530 18.04 -5.31 -8.75
CA VAL A 530 18.82 -6.01 -9.79
C VAL A 530 19.68 -5.05 -10.56
N THR A 531 19.19 -3.87 -10.93
CA THR A 531 19.95 -2.95 -11.81
C THR A 531 21.08 -2.23 -11.08
N SER A 532 21.00 -2.10 -9.76
CA SER A 532 22.07 -1.56 -8.89
C SER A 532 23.08 -2.61 -8.45
N GLY A 533 22.74 -3.90 -8.51
CA GLY A 533 23.59 -4.99 -8.02
C GLY A 533 23.52 -5.19 -6.51
N TYR A 534 22.61 -4.49 -5.83
CA TYR A 534 22.42 -4.59 -4.38
C TYR A 534 21.89 -5.96 -3.92
N CYS A 535 21.02 -6.62 -4.70
CA CYS A 535 20.51 -7.94 -4.35
C CYS A 535 21.54 -9.03 -4.65
N TYR A 536 22.34 -9.42 -3.64
CA TYR A 536 23.37 -10.46 -3.80
C TYR A 536 22.79 -11.80 -4.27
N TRP A 537 21.59 -12.15 -3.81
CA TRP A 537 20.92 -13.38 -4.19
C TRP A 537 20.53 -13.39 -5.68
N GLY A 538 20.07 -12.24 -6.17
CA GLY A 538 19.84 -11.99 -7.59
C GLY A 538 21.15 -12.04 -8.40
N VAL A 539 22.22 -11.42 -7.91
CA VAL A 539 23.55 -11.42 -8.56
C VAL A 539 24.08 -12.84 -8.73
N PHE A 540 24.00 -13.68 -7.69
CA PHE A 540 24.39 -15.08 -7.75
C PHE A 540 23.66 -15.83 -8.88
N ASN A 541 22.32 -15.76 -8.87
CA ASN A 541 21.49 -16.44 -9.87
C ASN A 541 21.72 -15.90 -11.29
N GLN A 542 21.98 -14.60 -11.44
CA GLN A 542 22.30 -13.96 -12.71
C GLN A 542 23.68 -14.36 -13.25
N ALA A 543 24.68 -14.51 -12.37
CA ALA A 543 25.99 -15.00 -12.73
C ALA A 543 25.91 -16.44 -13.27
N VAL A 544 25.21 -17.32 -12.56
CA VAL A 544 24.99 -18.72 -13.00
C VAL A 544 24.18 -18.77 -14.30
N SER A 545 23.11 -17.97 -14.41
CA SER A 545 22.30 -17.86 -15.63
C SER A 545 23.10 -17.39 -16.84
N ARG A 546 24.11 -16.54 -16.64
CA ARG A 546 25.00 -16.08 -17.70
C ARG A 546 26.01 -17.15 -18.15
N ILE A 547 26.18 -18.23 -17.40
CA ILE A 547 26.99 -19.39 -17.81
C ILE A 547 26.09 -20.50 -18.37
N GLY A 548 24.86 -20.65 -17.88
CA GLY A 548 23.90 -21.70 -18.25
C GLY A 548 23.35 -21.73 -19.70
N LEU A 549 22.19 -22.36 -19.87
CA LEU A 549 21.56 -22.55 -21.19
C LEU A 549 20.63 -21.40 -21.58
N PHE A 550 20.20 -20.59 -20.60
CA PHE A 550 19.18 -19.58 -20.82
C PHE A 550 19.68 -18.38 -21.64
N ARG A 551 18.88 -18.02 -22.65
CA ARG A 551 19.04 -16.84 -23.50
C ARG A 551 17.72 -16.52 -24.20
N LEU A 552 17.56 -15.28 -24.65
CA LEU A 552 16.49 -14.92 -25.57
C LEU A 552 16.99 -15.14 -27.00
N LYS A 553 16.21 -15.80 -27.84
CA LYS A 553 16.52 -15.97 -29.27
C LYS A 553 15.45 -15.33 -30.12
N VAL A 554 15.85 -14.94 -31.34
CA VAL A 554 14.90 -14.52 -32.38
C VAL A 554 14.76 -15.61 -33.43
N ARG A 555 13.56 -15.75 -34.02
CA ARG A 555 13.33 -16.69 -35.12
C ARG A 555 13.99 -16.20 -36.40
N ASP A 556 13.83 -14.92 -36.70
CA ASP A 556 14.44 -14.25 -37.84
C ASP A 556 14.99 -12.87 -37.47
N PRO A 557 16.32 -12.64 -37.57
CA PRO A 557 16.91 -11.33 -37.37
C PRO A 557 16.38 -10.23 -38.30
N LYS A 558 15.98 -10.55 -39.54
CA LYS A 558 15.47 -9.55 -40.50
C LYS A 558 14.17 -8.92 -40.03
N THR A 559 13.31 -9.70 -39.37
CA THR A 559 12.08 -9.18 -38.74
C THR A 559 12.40 -8.11 -37.68
N CYS A 560 13.48 -8.28 -36.91
CA CYS A 560 13.93 -7.25 -35.95
C CYS A 560 14.51 -6.00 -36.63
N LEU A 561 15.06 -6.13 -37.84
CA LEU A 561 15.54 -4.98 -38.63
C LEU A 561 14.35 -4.13 -39.10
N ASN A 562 13.27 -4.78 -39.53
CA ASN A 562 12.08 -4.12 -40.07
C ASN A 562 11.12 -3.59 -39.00
N CYS A 563 11.29 -3.99 -37.73
CA CYS A 563 10.47 -3.52 -36.62
C CYS A 563 10.72 -2.03 -36.31
N LYS A 564 9.70 -1.18 -36.51
CA LYS A 564 9.77 0.27 -36.29
C LYS A 564 9.59 0.68 -34.82
N THR A 565 8.74 -0.02 -34.07
CA THR A 565 8.29 0.38 -32.74
C THR A 565 9.25 0.00 -31.60
N VAL A 566 10.00 -1.10 -31.77
CA VAL A 566 10.96 -1.62 -30.78
C VAL A 566 10.33 -1.80 -29.38
N ASP A 567 9.09 -2.27 -29.35
CA ASP A 567 8.28 -2.40 -28.13
C ASP A 567 8.94 -3.30 -27.08
N CYS A 568 9.73 -4.28 -27.52
CA CYS A 568 10.47 -5.18 -26.62
C CYS A 568 11.44 -4.44 -25.69
N ALA A 569 12.08 -3.36 -26.15
CA ALA A 569 12.95 -2.54 -25.32
C ALA A 569 12.14 -1.70 -24.32
N ASN A 570 10.96 -1.23 -24.73
CA ASN A 570 10.04 -0.40 -23.93
C ASN A 570 9.36 -1.20 -22.83
N ALA A 571 9.06 -2.46 -23.12
CA ALA A 571 8.48 -3.39 -22.18
C ALA A 571 9.50 -3.88 -21.14
N CYS A 572 10.81 -3.86 -21.41
CA CYS A 572 11.81 -4.43 -20.51
C CYS A 572 11.90 -3.65 -19.18
N PRO A 573 11.53 -4.23 -18.02
CA PRO A 573 11.48 -3.49 -16.77
C PRO A 573 12.84 -3.35 -16.09
N VAL A 574 13.89 -4.00 -16.61
CA VAL A 574 15.29 -3.80 -16.20
C VAL A 574 16.07 -2.94 -17.20
N GLY A 575 15.40 -2.30 -18.17
CA GLY A 575 16.00 -1.28 -19.03
C GLY A 575 17.01 -1.78 -20.08
N LEU A 576 16.86 -3.02 -20.57
CA LEU A 576 17.76 -3.63 -21.57
C LEU A 576 17.45 -3.14 -22.99
N THR A 577 17.78 -1.90 -23.28
CA THR A 577 17.44 -1.27 -24.58
C THR A 577 18.29 -1.77 -25.76
N ASP A 578 19.44 -2.36 -25.50
CA ASP A 578 20.38 -2.88 -26.50
C ASP A 578 20.04 -4.30 -27.01
N MET A 579 18.96 -4.91 -26.52
CA MET A 579 18.51 -6.24 -26.96
C MET A 579 18.39 -6.36 -28.48
N ARG A 580 17.82 -5.35 -29.15
CA ARG A 580 17.66 -5.35 -30.62
C ARG A 580 19.00 -5.45 -31.34
N GLY A 581 20.01 -4.72 -30.86
CA GLY A 581 21.35 -4.75 -31.47
C GLY A 581 22.00 -6.13 -31.37
N GLU A 582 21.86 -6.81 -30.23
CA GLU A 582 22.35 -8.18 -30.08
C GLU A 582 21.59 -9.19 -30.93
N PHE A 583 20.25 -9.07 -31.03
CA PHE A 583 19.45 -9.94 -31.90
C PHE A 583 19.86 -9.82 -33.38
N LEU A 584 20.15 -8.60 -33.86
CA LEU A 584 20.62 -8.38 -35.23
C LEU A 584 22.02 -8.97 -35.46
N ARG A 585 22.90 -8.88 -34.46
CA ARG A 585 24.30 -9.30 -34.58
C ARG A 585 24.49 -10.81 -34.42
N LYS A 586 23.78 -11.43 -33.48
CA LYS A 586 24.01 -12.82 -33.05
C LYS A 586 22.80 -13.73 -33.18
N GLY A 587 21.61 -13.19 -33.46
CA GLY A 587 20.36 -13.95 -33.36
C GLY A 587 19.92 -14.27 -31.93
N GLU A 588 20.69 -13.85 -30.93
CA GLU A 588 20.42 -14.14 -29.52
C GLU A 588 20.86 -13.00 -28.60
N PHE A 589 20.21 -12.90 -27.44
CA PHE A 589 20.51 -11.93 -26.40
C PHE A 589 20.75 -12.62 -25.06
N ARG A 590 21.86 -12.26 -24.43
CA ARG A 590 22.29 -12.76 -23.13
C ARG A 590 22.87 -11.63 -22.29
N SER A 591 22.37 -11.47 -21.06
CA SER A 591 22.84 -10.45 -20.12
C SER A 591 22.68 -10.93 -18.69
N MET A 592 23.61 -10.56 -17.80
CA MET A 592 23.41 -10.77 -16.35
C MET A 592 22.17 -10.04 -15.84
N LYS A 593 21.90 -8.83 -16.35
CA LYS A 593 20.74 -8.05 -15.90
C LYS A 593 19.41 -8.62 -16.39
N CYS A 594 19.41 -9.58 -17.32
CA CYS A 594 18.18 -10.21 -17.78
C CYS A 594 17.61 -11.10 -16.66
N ILE A 595 16.38 -10.82 -16.24
CA ILE A 595 15.66 -11.56 -15.20
C ILE A 595 14.60 -12.53 -15.76
N GLY A 596 14.49 -12.62 -17.09
CA GLY A 596 13.64 -13.63 -17.74
C GLY A 596 12.12 -13.47 -17.54
N LEU A 597 11.60 -12.26 -17.26
CA LEU A 597 10.16 -12.03 -17.07
C LEU A 597 9.32 -12.33 -18.32
N GLY A 598 9.86 -12.09 -19.51
CA GLY A 598 9.15 -12.31 -20.76
C GLY A 598 8.30 -11.15 -21.28
N GLU A 599 8.32 -9.97 -20.68
CA GLU A 599 7.55 -8.84 -21.21
C GLU A 599 8.03 -8.40 -22.60
N CYS A 600 9.33 -8.56 -22.89
CA CYS A 600 9.87 -8.32 -24.22
C CYS A 600 9.38 -9.35 -25.26
N VAL A 601 9.11 -10.58 -24.82
CA VAL A 601 8.53 -11.66 -25.64
C VAL A 601 7.07 -11.34 -25.92
N ASP A 602 6.30 -11.00 -24.87
CA ASP A 602 4.88 -10.68 -24.97
C ASP A 602 4.61 -9.39 -25.76
N ALA A 603 5.47 -8.38 -25.63
CA ALA A 603 5.36 -7.11 -26.34
C ALA A 603 5.84 -7.17 -27.80
N CYS A 604 6.46 -8.27 -28.25
CA CYS A 604 6.90 -8.37 -29.64
C CYS A 604 5.68 -8.41 -30.57
N PRO A 605 5.51 -7.46 -31.51
CA PRO A 605 4.34 -7.46 -32.39
C PRO A 605 4.36 -8.60 -33.42
N TYR A 606 5.52 -9.22 -33.65
CA TYR A 606 5.74 -10.26 -34.66
C TYR A 606 5.97 -11.66 -34.06
N ASP A 607 5.81 -11.84 -32.74
CA ASP A 607 6.11 -13.11 -32.03
C ASP A 607 7.49 -13.70 -32.36
N ASN A 608 8.45 -12.82 -32.65
CA ASN A 608 9.76 -13.20 -33.16
C ASN A 608 10.74 -13.58 -32.04
N ILE A 609 10.53 -13.10 -30.81
CA ILE A 609 11.40 -13.37 -29.66
C ILE A 609 10.84 -14.56 -28.89
N PHE A 610 11.68 -15.50 -28.49
CA PHE A 610 11.29 -16.63 -27.65
C PHE A 610 12.37 -16.98 -26.61
N PHE A 611 11.96 -17.72 -25.59
CA PHE A 611 12.87 -18.23 -24.58
C PHE A 611 13.61 -19.45 -25.09
N TYR A 612 14.94 -19.41 -25.04
CA TYR A 612 15.80 -20.57 -25.25
C TYR A 612 16.38 -21.02 -23.91
N ASP A 613 16.14 -22.28 -23.56
CA ASP A 613 16.53 -22.89 -22.28
C ASP A 613 16.76 -24.40 -22.46
N VAL A 614 16.90 -25.15 -21.36
CA VAL A 614 17.10 -26.62 -21.38
C VAL A 614 16.08 -27.36 -22.27
N ARG A 615 14.82 -26.92 -22.34
CA ARG A 615 13.79 -27.62 -23.12
C ARG A 615 14.08 -27.56 -24.60
N ASN A 616 14.60 -26.41 -25.05
CA ASN A 616 14.99 -26.19 -26.43
C ASN A 616 16.28 -26.94 -26.76
N TRP A 617 17.27 -26.85 -25.86
CA TRP A 617 18.54 -27.56 -25.99
C TRP A 617 18.35 -29.08 -26.10
N VAL A 618 17.49 -29.67 -25.25
CA VAL A 618 17.15 -31.10 -25.30
C VAL A 618 16.46 -31.46 -26.61
N LYS A 619 15.51 -30.64 -27.08
CA LYS A 619 14.84 -30.88 -28.37
C LYS A 619 15.83 -30.87 -29.54
N GLU A 620 16.74 -29.89 -29.60
CA GLU A 620 17.76 -29.79 -30.65
C GLU A 620 18.76 -30.95 -30.58
N LYS A 621 19.07 -31.49 -29.40
CA LYS A 621 20.06 -32.56 -29.24
C LYS A 621 19.50 -33.96 -29.51
N PHE A 622 18.24 -34.21 -29.18
CA PHE A 622 17.64 -35.56 -29.20
C PHE A 622 16.55 -35.76 -30.26
N ARG A 623 15.98 -34.70 -30.84
CA ARG A 623 15.02 -34.78 -31.95
C ARG A 623 15.58 -34.16 -33.23
N GLY A 624 16.90 -34.29 -33.42
CA GLY A 624 17.56 -33.90 -34.67
C GLY A 624 16.85 -34.48 -35.88
#